data_AF-A0A3E3K4X0-F1
#
_entry.id   AF-A0A3E3K4X0-F1
#
_cell.length_a   1.000
_cell.length_b   1.000
_cell.length_c   1.000
_cell.angle_alpha   90.00
_cell.angle_beta   90.00
_cell.angle_gamma   90.00
#
_symmetry.space_group_name_H-M   'P 1'
#
loop_
_entity.id
_entity.type
_entity.pdbx_description
1 polymer ?
#
loop_
_entity_poly.entity_id
_entity_poly.type
_entity_poly.pdbx_seq_one_letter_code
_entity_poly.pdbx_strand_id
1 'polypeptide(L)'
;MYEDFVPERLAKLRMQKGVSARDMSLSLGQANNYINNVENKKTLPSMQSFFYICEYLGVTPQEFFDEGNPNPAALNEFITEAKKLDSKTMSYILGIMKELNSKK
;
A
#
# COMPACT_ATOMS: atom_id res chain seq x y z
N MET A 1 6.54 -6.23 -17.98
CA MET A 1 5.51 -5.19 -17.72
C MET A 1 4.91 -5.35 -16.33
N TYR A 2 4.32 -6.49 -15.96
CA TYR A 2 3.87 -6.74 -14.56
C TYR A 2 4.90 -7.43 -13.67
N GLU A 3 5.86 -8.16 -14.27
CA GLU A 3 6.97 -8.81 -13.58
C GLU A 3 7.89 -7.80 -12.87
N ASP A 4 7.91 -6.56 -13.34
CA ASP A 4 8.60 -5.44 -12.70
C ASP A 4 7.71 -4.73 -11.69
N PHE A 5 6.42 -4.56 -12.02
CA PHE A 5 5.46 -3.84 -11.19
C PHE A 5 5.28 -4.45 -9.81
N VAL A 6 4.99 -5.76 -9.71
CA VAL A 6 4.67 -6.39 -8.42
C VAL A 6 5.85 -6.28 -7.44
N PRO A 7 7.10 -6.62 -7.83
CA PRO A 7 8.27 -6.42 -6.98
C PRO A 7 8.47 -4.98 -6.53
N GLU A 8 8.37 -4.01 -7.45
CA GLU A 8 8.60 -2.59 -7.15
C GLU A 8 7.50 -2.01 -6.25
N ARG A 9 6.25 -2.37 -6.53
CA ARG A 9 5.08 -1.97 -5.73
C ARG A 9 5.12 -2.58 -4.34
N LEU A 10 5.48 -3.85 -4.21
CA LEU A 10 5.66 -4.52 -2.92
C LEU A 10 6.73 -3.82 -2.08
N ALA A 11 7.90 -3.56 -2.66
CA ALA A 11 8.98 -2.86 -1.97
C ALA A 11 8.54 -1.47 -1.48
N LYS A 12 7.84 -0.70 -2.33
CA LYS A 12 7.32 0.62 -1.98
C LYS A 12 6.35 0.57 -0.80
N LEU A 13 5.33 -0.29 -0.87
CA LEU A 13 4.32 -0.41 0.19
C LEU A 13 4.94 -0.94 1.50
N ARG A 14 5.86 -1.90 1.41
CA ARG A 14 6.59 -2.41 2.57
C ARG A 14 7.40 -1.31 3.25
N MET A 15 8.14 -0.52 2.47
CA MET A 15 8.94 0.61 2.98
C MET A 15 8.06 1.68 3.63
N GLN A 16 6.90 1.99 3.04
CA GLN A 16 5.92 2.92 3.63
C GLN A 16 5.37 2.42 4.97
N LYS A 17 5.16 1.10 5.11
CA LYS A 17 4.80 0.46 6.39
C LYS A 17 5.95 0.45 7.40
N GLY A 18 7.18 0.73 6.98
CA GLY A 18 8.36 0.82 7.87
C GLY A 18 8.91 -0.52 8.34
N VAL A 19 8.69 -1.61 7.60
CA VAL A 19 9.13 -2.97 8.00
C VAL A 19 10.22 -3.51 7.07
N SER A 20 11.12 -4.34 7.60
CA SER A 20 12.15 -4.98 6.78
C SER A 20 11.57 -6.15 5.95
N ALA A 21 12.20 -6.48 4.81
CA ALA A 21 11.79 -7.65 4.00
C ALA A 21 11.89 -8.96 4.80
N ARG A 22 12.87 -9.06 5.70
CA ARG A 22 13.04 -10.19 6.61
C ARG A 22 11.86 -10.32 7.57
N ASP A 23 11.51 -9.24 8.27
CA ASP A 23 10.44 -9.26 9.28
C ASP A 23 9.08 -9.53 8.63
N MET A 24 8.83 -8.95 7.46
CA MET A 24 7.63 -9.25 6.68
C MET A 24 7.58 -10.72 6.26
N SER A 25 8.69 -11.29 5.79
CA SER A 25 8.74 -12.71 5.42
C SER A 25 8.39 -13.62 6.60
N LEU A 26 8.98 -13.36 7.77
CA LEU A 26 8.71 -14.13 8.99
C LEU A 26 7.27 -13.95 9.47
N SER A 27 6.72 -12.74 9.40
CA SER A 27 5.33 -12.45 9.76
C SER A 27 4.32 -13.16 8.87
N LEU A 28 4.68 -13.41 7.60
CA LEU A 28 3.88 -14.17 6.64
C LEU A 28 4.09 -15.69 6.77
N GLY A 29 4.86 -16.16 7.75
CA GLY A 29 5.18 -17.57 7.94
C GLY A 29 6.08 -18.15 6.85
N GLN A 30 6.82 -17.31 6.12
CA GLN A 30 7.71 -17.69 5.03
C GLN A 30 9.18 -17.72 5.48
N ALA A 31 10.03 -18.32 4.65
CA ALA A 31 11.48 -18.25 4.84
C ALA A 31 11.98 -16.79 4.84
N ASN A 32 13.01 -16.49 5.63
CA ASN A 32 13.49 -15.12 5.89
C ASN A 32 13.91 -14.30 4.65
N ASN A 33 14.08 -14.95 3.51
CA ASN A 33 14.48 -14.36 2.23
C ASN A 33 13.32 -14.25 1.23
N TYR A 34 12.10 -14.67 1.59
CA TYR A 34 10.97 -14.76 0.67
C TYR A 34 10.61 -13.42 0.03
N ILE A 35 10.29 -12.40 0.82
CA ILE A 35 9.94 -11.06 0.30
C ILE A 35 11.12 -10.46 -0.45
N ASN A 36 12.35 -10.67 0.02
CA ASN A 36 13.54 -10.22 -0.68
C ASN A 36 13.67 -10.89 -2.07
N ASN A 37 13.35 -12.18 -2.21
CA ASN A 37 13.36 -12.85 -3.51
C ASN A 37 12.27 -12.31 -4.44
N VAL A 38 11.10 -11.96 -3.90
CA VAL A 38 10.04 -11.29 -4.67
C VAL A 38 10.47 -9.91 -5.15
N GLU A 39 10.97 -9.06 -4.26
CA GLU A 39 11.41 -7.70 -4.57
C GLU A 39 12.58 -7.67 -5.56
N ASN A 40 13.46 -8.69 -5.54
CA ASN A 40 14.58 -8.83 -6.47
C ASN A 40 14.23 -9.64 -7.73
N LYS A 41 12.94 -9.82 -8.05
CA LYS A 41 12.48 -10.46 -9.30
C LYS A 41 12.94 -11.91 -9.46
N LYS A 42 13.35 -12.58 -8.38
CA LYS A 42 13.79 -13.99 -8.41
C LYS A 42 12.61 -14.95 -8.45
N THR A 43 11.49 -14.54 -7.88
CA THR A 43 10.25 -15.31 -7.79
C THR A 43 9.07 -14.36 -7.79
N LEU A 44 7.93 -14.77 -8.35
CA LEU A 44 6.65 -14.09 -8.09
C LEU A 44 5.90 -14.81 -6.96
N PRO A 45 5.12 -14.10 -6.14
CA PRO A 45 4.27 -14.74 -5.16
C PRO A 45 3.20 -15.58 -5.87
N SER A 46 2.81 -16.71 -5.29
CA SER A 46 1.57 -17.38 -5.69
C SER A 46 0.38 -16.46 -5.39
N MET A 47 -0.76 -16.65 -6.07
CA MET A 47 -1.97 -15.87 -5.79
C MET A 47 -2.39 -15.92 -4.31
N GLN A 48 -2.24 -17.08 -3.66
CA GLN A 48 -2.50 -17.21 -2.23
C GLN A 48 -1.54 -16.36 -1.39
N SER A 49 -0.24 -16.42 -1.68
CA SER A 49 0.76 -15.61 -0.95
C SER A 49 0.56 -14.12 -1.19
N PHE A 50 0.12 -13.73 -2.39
CA PHE A 50 -0.24 -12.37 -2.73
C PHE A 50 -1.40 -11.84 -1.86
N PHE A 51 -2.44 -12.65 -1.61
CA PHE A 51 -3.50 -12.22 -0.69
C PHE A 51 -3.01 -12.00 0.74
N TYR A 52 -2.15 -12.87 1.27
CA TYR A 52 -1.55 -12.65 2.58
C TYR A 52 -0.65 -11.41 2.63
N ILE A 53 0.07 -11.12 1.54
CA ILE A 53 0.84 -9.87 1.39
C ILE A 53 -0.10 -8.66 1.44
N CYS A 54 -1.22 -8.67 0.71
CA CYS A 54 -2.22 -7.61 0.73
C CYS A 54 -2.79 -7.39 2.13
N GLU A 55 -3.20 -8.46 2.81
CA GLU A 55 -3.70 -8.41 4.18
C GLU A 55 -2.67 -7.82 5.14
N TYR A 56 -1.42 -8.28 5.07
CA TYR A 56 -0.33 -7.77 5.90
C TYR A 56 -0.09 -6.28 5.66
N LEU A 57 -0.14 -5.83 4.40
CA LEU A 57 0.06 -4.43 4.04
C LEU A 57 -1.16 -3.55 4.36
N GLY A 58 -2.33 -4.14 4.63
CA GLY A 58 -3.57 -3.42 4.87
C GLY A 58 -4.13 -2.79 3.60
N VAL A 59 -3.96 -3.45 2.46
CA VAL A 59 -4.43 -2.99 1.14
C VAL A 59 -5.24 -4.07 0.46
N THR A 60 -6.20 -3.70 -0.37
CA THR A 60 -6.89 -4.64 -1.27
C THR A 60 -6.02 -4.96 -2.49
N PRO A 61 -6.27 -6.08 -3.20
CA PRO A 61 -5.64 -6.34 -4.49
C PRO A 61 -5.80 -5.19 -5.49
N GLN A 62 -6.98 -4.58 -5.55
CA GLN A 62 -7.25 -3.44 -6.43
C GLN A 62 -6.34 -2.25 -6.10
N GLU A 63 -6.22 -1.90 -4.81
CA GLU A 63 -5.35 -0.82 -4.35
C GLU A 63 -3.86 -1.12 -4.52
N PHE A 64 -3.48 -2.40 -4.45
CA PHE A 64 -2.13 -2.82 -4.75
C PHE A 64 -1.77 -2.44 -6.19
N PHE A 65 -2.66 -2.69 -7.14
CA PHE A 65 -2.47 -2.39 -8.57
C PHE A 65 -2.87 -0.95 -8.98
N ASP A 66 -3.36 -0.13 -8.06
CA ASP A 66 -3.69 1.27 -8.33
C ASP A 66 -2.43 2.16 -8.32
N GLU A 67 -1.95 2.50 -9.51
CA GLU A 67 -0.80 3.39 -9.72
C GLU A 67 -1.08 4.85 -9.34
N GLY A 68 -2.34 5.28 -9.45
CA GLY A 68 -2.77 6.64 -9.10
C GLY A 68 -2.78 6.88 -7.59
N ASN A 69 -2.77 5.80 -6.80
CA ASN A 69 -2.76 5.85 -5.35
C ASN A 69 -1.40 5.40 -4.79
N PRO A 70 -0.47 6.32 -4.50
CA PRO A 70 0.85 5.96 -4.00
C PRO A 70 0.84 5.50 -2.54
N ASN A 71 -0.23 5.74 -1.77
CA ASN A 71 -0.31 5.38 -0.35
C ASN A 71 -1.75 4.94 0.02
N PRO A 72 -2.16 3.74 -0.43
CA PRO A 72 -3.55 3.27 -0.27
C PRO A 72 -3.97 3.09 1.18
N ALA A 73 -3.10 2.57 2.05
CA ALA A 73 -3.40 2.39 3.47
C ALA A 73 -3.72 3.74 4.15
N ALA A 74 -2.90 4.76 3.93
CA ALA A 74 -3.15 6.09 4.51
C ALA A 74 -4.39 6.77 3.89
N LEU A 75 -4.64 6.57 2.59
CA LEU A 75 -5.85 7.09 1.96
C LEU A 75 -7.12 6.44 2.55
N ASN A 76 -7.08 5.14 2.83
CA ASN A 76 -8.19 4.44 3.47
C ASN A 76 -8.45 4.92 4.89
N GLU A 77 -7.39 5.16 5.67
CA GLU A 77 -7.50 5.78 6.98
C GLU A 77 -8.13 7.17 6.88
N PHE A 78 -7.64 8.01 5.96
CA PHE A 78 -8.19 9.33 5.70
C PHE A 78 -9.69 9.28 5.34
N ILE A 79 -10.08 8.40 4.40
CA ILE A 79 -11.48 8.22 3.99
C ILE A 79 -12.33 7.76 5.18
N THR A 80 -11.79 6.87 6.02
CA THR A 80 -12.48 6.34 7.21
C THR A 80 -12.77 7.45 8.22
N GLU A 81 -11.83 8.35 8.47
CA GLU A 81 -12.05 9.52 9.33
C GLU A 81 -12.97 10.54 8.67
N ALA A 82 -12.79 10.81 7.37
CA ALA A 82 -13.61 11.75 6.63
C ALA A 82 -15.10 11.36 6.66
N LYS A 83 -15.43 10.06 6.59
CA LYS A 83 -16.81 9.55 6.69
C LYS A 83 -17.52 9.90 8.01
N LYS A 84 -16.79 10.26 9.06
CA LYS A 84 -17.35 10.62 10.38
C LYS A 84 -17.73 12.11 10.47
N LEU A 85 -17.33 12.93 9.51
CA LEU A 85 -17.52 14.38 9.54
C LEU A 85 -18.90 14.79 9.03
N ASP A 86 -19.41 15.90 9.57
CA ASP A 86 -20.56 16.58 8.97
C ASP A 86 -20.17 17.30 7.66
N SER A 87 -21.17 17.62 6.84
CA SER A 87 -20.97 18.23 5.52
C SER A 87 -20.19 19.55 5.56
N LYS A 88 -20.37 20.36 6.60
CA LYS A 88 -19.70 21.67 6.73
C LYS A 88 -18.23 21.47 7.03
N THR A 89 -17.90 20.63 8.01
CA THR A 89 -16.51 20.32 8.37
C THR A 89 -15.76 19.65 7.21
N MET A 90 -16.41 18.70 6.52
CA MET A 90 -15.87 18.08 5.31
C MET A 90 -15.49 19.12 4.23
N SER A 91 -16.37 20.11 4.00
CA SER A 91 -16.12 21.16 3.00
C SER A 91 -14.88 22.00 3.30
N TYR A 92 -14.58 22.24 4.58
CA TYR A 92 -13.39 22.97 4.98
C TYR A 92 -12.12 22.17 4.71
N ILE A 93 -12.10 20.88 5.06
CA ILE A 93 -10.97 19.99 4.78
C ILE A 93 -10.75 19.87 3.27
N LEU A 94 -11.82 19.69 2.49
CA LEU A 94 -11.73 19.63 1.03
C LEU A 94 -11.18 20.95 0.43
N GLY A 95 -11.59 22.10 0.98
CA GLY A 95 -11.06 23.40 0.60
C GLY A 95 -9.55 23.51 0.81
N ILE A 96 -9.07 23.09 1.98
CA ILE A 96 -7.63 23.06 2.31
C ILE A 96 -6.87 22.15 1.33
N MET A 97 -7.40 20.95 1.06
CA MET A 97 -6.78 20.01 0.11
C MET A 97 -6.66 20.61 -1.30
N LYS A 98 -7.71 21.30 -1.79
CA LYS A 98 -7.69 21.96 -3.10
C LYS A 98 -6.64 23.07 -3.16
N GLU A 99 -6.55 23.90 -2.12
CA GLU A 99 -5.57 24.99 -2.02
C GLU A 99 -4.13 24.46 -1.96
N LEU A 100 -3.88 23.35 -1.28
CA LEU A 100 -2.55 22.72 -1.26
C LEU A 100 -2.14 22.19 -2.64
N ASN A 101 -3.11 21.68 -3.41
CA ASN A 101 -2.85 21.14 -4.76
C ASN A 101 -2.77 22.23 -5.85
N SER A 102 -3.40 23.39 -5.66
CA SER A 102 -3.33 24.51 -6.62
C SER A 102 -2.00 25.28 -6.57
N LYS A 103 -1.23 25.11 -5.48
CA LYS A 103 0.10 25.73 -5.30
C LYS A 103 1.26 24.89 -5.87
N LYS A 104 0.96 23.85 -6.65
CA LYS A 104 1.94 23.04 -7.38
C LYS A 104 2.17 23.54 -8.79
#